data_AF-A0A7J4PVQ4-F1
#
_entry.id   AF-A0A7J4PVQ4-F1
#
_cell.length_a   1.000
_cell.length_b   1.000
_cell.length_c   1.000
_cell.angle_alpha   90.00
_cell.angle_beta   90.00
_cell.angle_gamma   90.00
#
_symmetry.space_group_name_H-M   'P 1'
#
loop_
_entity.id
_entity.type
_entity.pdbx_description
1 polymer ?
#
loop_
_entity_poly.entity_id
_entity_poly.type
_entity_poly.pdbx_seq_one_letter_code
_entity_poly.pdbx_strand_id
1 'polypeptide(L)'
;MDKETLDKLSTFINENKGKRKFSQSVELAVNFMGIDMAKQDNRLNLEVKMPNPKGKSHNVVVFADDKGIVAKAQDAGAKVMPGSEIQSIANDKL
;
A
#
# COMPACT_ATOMS: atom_id res chain seq x y z
N MET A 1 16.40 -14.21 -4.44
CA MET A 1 15.83 -14.45 -5.77
C MET A 1 16.93 -14.27 -6.78
N ASP A 2 17.10 -15.23 -7.66
CA ASP A 2 18.15 -15.19 -8.66
C ASP A 2 17.81 -14.11 -9.70
N LYS A 3 18.80 -13.31 -10.10
CA LYS A 3 18.60 -12.20 -11.07
C LYS A 3 17.91 -12.68 -12.35
N GLU A 4 18.22 -13.90 -12.76
CA GLU A 4 17.63 -14.56 -13.92
C GLU A 4 16.09 -14.69 -13.82
N THR A 5 15.55 -14.93 -12.63
CA THR A 5 14.09 -15.04 -12.44
C THR A 5 13.40 -13.68 -12.57
N LEU A 6 14.04 -12.61 -12.09
CA LEU A 6 13.51 -11.24 -12.19
C LEU A 6 13.49 -10.74 -13.63
N ASP A 7 14.51 -11.09 -14.41
CA ASP A 7 14.59 -10.73 -15.82
C ASP A 7 13.50 -11.44 -16.64
N LYS A 8 13.29 -12.74 -16.41
CA LYS A 8 12.20 -13.50 -17.04
C LYS A 8 10.83 -12.93 -16.70
N LEU A 9 10.61 -12.56 -15.43
CA LEU A 9 9.34 -11.97 -14.99
C LEU A 9 9.09 -10.61 -15.67
N SER A 10 10.13 -9.78 -15.78
CA SER A 10 10.04 -8.46 -16.41
C SER A 10 9.71 -8.56 -17.90
N THR A 11 10.32 -9.51 -18.61
CA THR A 11 10.02 -9.79 -20.01
C THR A 11 8.56 -10.25 -20.18
N PHE A 12 8.12 -11.22 -19.39
CA PHE A 12 6.74 -11.73 -19.43
C PHE A 12 5.70 -10.63 -19.21
N ILE A 13 5.93 -9.75 -18.22
CA ILE A 13 5.02 -8.61 -17.95
C ILE A 13 4.97 -7.67 -19.16
N ASN A 14 6.12 -7.35 -19.76
CA ASN A 14 6.19 -6.42 -20.89
C ASN A 14 5.49 -6.94 -22.15
N GLU A 15 5.51 -8.25 -22.39
CA GLU A 15 4.84 -8.88 -23.52
C GLU A 15 3.31 -8.93 -23.34
N ASN A 16 2.84 -9.17 -22.10
CA ASN A 16 1.42 -9.44 -21.84
C ASN A 16 0.60 -8.21 -21.39
N LYS A 17 1.24 -7.11 -20.97
CA LYS A 17 0.53 -5.93 -20.41
C LYS A 17 -0.37 -5.16 -21.40
N GLY A 18 -0.20 -5.36 -22.71
CA GLY A 18 -0.87 -4.55 -23.74
C GLY A 18 -0.58 -3.03 -23.65
N LYS A 19 -1.12 -2.25 -24.58
CA LYS A 19 -0.93 -0.78 -24.58
C LYS A 19 -2.10 -0.08 -23.89
N ARG A 20 -1.81 0.73 -22.87
CA ARG A 20 -2.79 1.54 -22.12
C ARG A 20 -2.27 2.98 -21.96
N LYS A 21 -3.18 3.95 -21.82
CA LYS A 21 -2.85 5.38 -21.62
C LYS A 21 -2.55 5.75 -20.16
N PHE A 22 -2.24 4.77 -19.31
CA PHE A 22 -1.95 4.97 -17.89
C PHE A 22 -0.88 3.99 -17.41
N SER A 23 -0.23 4.31 -16.29
CA SER A 23 0.75 3.43 -15.66
C SER A 23 0.06 2.21 -15.03
N GLN A 24 0.37 1.03 -15.56
CA GLN A 24 -0.24 -0.24 -15.12
C GLN A 24 0.44 -0.74 -13.84
N SER A 25 -0.36 -1.23 -12.89
CA SER A 25 0.13 -1.87 -11.67
C SER A 25 0.24 -3.38 -11.88
N VAL A 26 1.14 -4.03 -11.14
CA VAL A 26 1.33 -5.49 -11.17
C VAL A 26 0.79 -6.06 -9.86
N GLU A 27 -0.10 -7.04 -9.96
CA GLU A 27 -0.73 -7.71 -8.84
C GLU A 27 -0.14 -9.11 -8.64
N LEU A 28 -0.04 -9.56 -7.39
CA LEU A 28 0.41 -10.91 -7.03
C LEU A 28 -0.75 -11.69 -6.40
N ALA A 29 -1.16 -12.78 -7.04
CA ALA A 29 -2.17 -13.69 -6.51
C ALA A 29 -1.51 -15.02 -6.12
N VAL A 30 -1.76 -15.49 -4.89
CA VAL A 30 -1.20 -16.73 -4.34
C VAL A 30 -2.35 -17.58 -3.81
N ASN A 31 -2.40 -18.85 -4.24
CA ASN A 31 -3.34 -19.83 -3.72
C ASN A 31 -2.64 -20.74 -2.71
N PHE A 32 -3.23 -20.92 -1.54
CA PHE A 32 -2.72 -21.82 -0.50
C PHE A 32 -3.48 -23.15 -0.57
N MET A 33 -2.76 -24.26 -0.67
CA MET A 33 -3.35 -25.61 -0.62
C MET A 33 -3.10 -26.24 0.75
N GLY A 34 -4.12 -26.94 1.29
CA GLY A 34 -4.01 -27.63 2.58
C GLY A 34 -4.19 -26.74 3.81
N ILE A 35 -4.61 -25.49 3.64
CA ILE A 35 -4.91 -24.56 4.74
C ILE A 35 -6.42 -24.27 4.75
N ASP A 36 -7.05 -24.52 5.90
CA ASP A 36 -8.45 -24.20 6.14
C ASP A 36 -8.60 -22.72 6.55
N MET A 37 -8.99 -21.86 5.61
CA MET A 37 -9.19 -20.42 5.84
C MET A 37 -10.42 -20.08 6.70
N ALA A 38 -11.27 -21.07 7.03
CA ALA A 38 -12.39 -20.87 7.95
C ALA A 38 -11.89 -20.65 9.39
N LYS A 39 -10.76 -21.28 9.75
CA LYS A 39 -10.10 -21.07 11.04
C LYS A 39 -9.45 -19.70 11.06
N GLN A 40 -9.79 -18.91 12.08
CA GLN A 40 -9.29 -17.54 12.22
C GLN A 40 -7.76 -17.48 12.31
N ASP A 41 -7.13 -18.47 12.97
CA ASP A 41 -5.67 -18.56 13.13
C ASP A 41 -4.91 -18.71 11.81
N ASN A 42 -5.58 -19.23 10.77
CA ASN A 42 -4.99 -19.41 9.44
C ASN A 42 -5.09 -18.15 8.57
N ARG A 43 -5.81 -17.10 9.02
CA ARG A 43 -5.96 -15.87 8.25
C ARG A 43 -4.69 -15.05 8.32
N LEU A 44 -4.17 -14.68 7.15
CA LEU A 44 -2.98 -13.86 7.04
C LEU A 44 -3.34 -12.38 7.10
N ASN A 45 -2.99 -11.71 8.20
CA ASN A 45 -2.98 -10.25 8.29
C ASN A 45 -1.53 -9.79 8.43
N LEU A 46 -0.86 -9.59 7.30
CA LEU A 46 0.58 -9.32 7.22
C LEU A 46 0.83 -7.96 6.56
N GLU A 47 1.75 -7.19 7.14
CA GLU A 47 2.31 -6.01 6.50
C GLU A 47 3.73 -6.31 6.03
N VAL A 48 3.97 -6.21 4.72
CA VAL A 48 5.27 -6.48 4.12
C VAL A 48 5.84 -5.20 3.53
N LYS A 49 6.99 -4.76 4.05
CA LYS A 49 7.73 -3.63 3.49
C LYS A 49 8.42 -4.06 2.21
N MET A 50 8.07 -3.40 1.11
CA MET A 50 8.68 -3.66 -0.19
C MET A 50 10.13 -3.15 -0.21
N PRO A 51 11.08 -3.90 -0.81
CA PRO A 51 12.46 -3.45 -0.95
C PRO A 51 12.61 -2.27 -1.92
N ASN A 52 11.70 -2.19 -2.91
CA ASN A 52 11.63 -1.10 -3.87
C ASN A 52 10.29 -0.36 -3.76
N PRO A 53 10.24 0.95 -4.10
CA PRO A 53 8.99 1.72 -4.07
C PRO A 53 7.94 1.19 -5.07
N LYS A 54 6.66 1.31 -4.72
CA LYS A 54 5.52 0.77 -5.49
C LYS A 54 5.12 1.65 -6.70
N GLY A 55 6.02 2.52 -7.17
CA GLY A 55 5.82 3.46 -8.27
C GLY A 55 4.92 4.67 -7.95
N LYS A 56 3.79 4.47 -7.27
CA LYS A 56 2.92 5.56 -6.78
C LYS A 56 3.22 5.86 -5.30
N SER A 57 3.18 7.14 -4.93
CA SER A 57 3.24 7.55 -3.53
C SER A 57 1.96 7.11 -2.80
N HIS A 58 2.13 6.61 -1.58
CA HIS A 58 0.99 6.35 -0.71
C HIS A 58 0.53 7.66 -0.09
N ASN A 59 -0.77 7.94 -0.20
CA ASN A 59 -1.36 9.06 0.51
C ASN A 59 -1.56 8.63 1.96
N VAL A 60 -0.74 9.16 2.86
CA VAL A 60 -0.79 8.87 4.30
C VAL A 60 -1.31 10.10 5.03
N VAL A 61 -2.25 9.86 5.95
CA VAL A 61 -2.76 10.87 6.88
C VAL A 61 -2.37 10.47 8.31
N VAL A 62 -1.81 11.40 9.07
CA VAL A 62 -1.45 11.24 10.48
C VAL A 62 -2.40 12.06 11.33
N PHE A 63 -3.03 11.42 12.30
CA PHE A 63 -3.86 12.11 13.30
C PHE A 63 -2.99 12.52 14.49
N ALA A 64 -2.77 13.82 14.67
CA ALA A 64 -1.94 14.32 15.75
C ALA A 64 -2.23 15.81 16.03
N ASP A 65 -2.24 16.15 17.32
CA ASP A 65 -2.28 17.54 17.79
C ASP A 65 -0.93 18.01 18.36
N ASP A 66 -0.05 17.06 18.72
CA ASP A 66 1.28 17.37 19.26
C ASP A 66 2.19 17.98 18.19
N LYS A 67 2.70 19.18 18.46
CA LYS A 67 3.53 19.95 17.52
C LYS A 67 4.78 19.20 17.07
N GLY A 68 5.39 18.39 17.93
CA GLY A 68 6.58 17.61 17.60
C GLY A 68 6.28 16.47 16.62
N ILE A 69 5.13 15.82 16.77
CA ILE A 69 4.66 14.78 15.83
C ILE A 69 4.21 15.40 14.51
N VAL A 70 3.52 16.55 14.55
CA VAL A 70 3.09 17.28 13.36
C VAL A 70 4.27 17.66 12.48
N ALA A 71 5.33 18.25 13.06
CA ALA A 71 6.52 18.64 12.30
C ALA A 71 7.16 17.43 11.59
N LYS A 72 7.37 16.33 12.33
CA LYS A 72 7.95 15.09 11.77
C LYS A 72 7.10 14.50 10.64
N ALA A 73 5.77 14.53 10.78
CA ALA A 73 4.85 14.01 9.78
C ALA A 73 4.87 14.87 8.50
N GLN A 74 4.91 16.19 8.64
CA GLN A 74 5.03 17.12 7.52
C GLN A 74 6.38 16.98 6.81
N ASP A 75 7.47 16.85 7.55
CA ASP A 75 8.82 16.58 7.00
C ASP A 75 8.86 15.27 6.21
N ALA A 76 8.11 14.26 6.66
CA ALA A 76 7.96 12.97 5.97
C ALA A 76 6.99 13.03 4.77
N GLY A 77 6.39 14.18 4.47
CA GLY A 77 5.44 14.36 3.37
C GLY A 77 4.05 13.79 3.63
N ALA A 78 3.70 13.49 4.88
CA ALA A 78 2.37 13.02 5.26
C ALA A 78 1.42 14.19 5.53
N LYS A 79 0.14 14.01 5.23
CA LYS A 79 -0.91 14.96 5.61
C LYS A 79 -1.18 14.81 7.11
N VAL A 80 -1.33 15.91 7.84
CA VAL A 80 -1.70 15.88 9.26
C VAL A 80 -3.14 16.32 9.42
N MET A 81 -3.89 15.61 10.26
CA MET A 81 -5.27 15.95 10.64
C MET A 81 -5.35 16.14 12.16
N PRO A 82 -5.67 17.35 12.64
CA PRO A 82 -5.88 17.60 14.07
C PRO A 82 -7.22 17.02 14.54
N GLY A 83 -7.34 16.77 15.84
CA GLY A 83 -8.54 16.20 16.45
C GLY A 83 -9.80 17.03 16.22
N SER A 84 -9.66 18.36 16.09
CA SER A 84 -10.75 19.28 15.78
C SER A 84 -11.36 19.06 14.38
N GLU A 85 -10.57 18.61 13.41
CA GLU A 85 -11.04 18.32 12.04
C GLU A 85 -11.74 16.95 11.94
N ILE A 86 -11.57 16.06 12.92
CA ILE A 86 -12.24 14.75 12.91
C ILE A 86 -13.75 14.94 13.09
N GLN A 87 -14.16 15.87 13.96
CA GLN A 87 -15.57 16.13 14.22
C GLN A 87 -16.28 16.75 13.01
N SER A 88 -15.60 17.60 12.23
CA SER A 88 -16.20 18.17 11.02
C SER A 88 -16.45 17.10 9.96
N ILE A 89 -15.52 16.15 9.77
CA ILE A 89 -15.72 15.01 8.86
C ILE A 89 -16.83 14.06 9.36
N ALA A 90 -16.92 13.81 10.67
CA ALA A 90 -17.98 12.97 11.22
C ALA A 90 -19.39 13.55 11.00
N ASN A 91 -19.50 14.88 10.97
CA ASN A 91 -20.75 15.59 10.68
C ASN A 91 -21.01 15.78 9.19
N ASP A 92 -19.99 15.63 8.35
CA ASP A 92 -20.09 15.67 6.90
C ASP A 92 -20.67 14.33 6.40
N LYS A 93 -22.00 14.24 6.42
CA LYS A 93 -22.74 13.13 5.83
C LYS A 93 -22.65 13.24 4.30
N LEU A 94 -21.61 12.63 3.74
CA LEU A 94 -21.67 12.14 2.36
C LEU A 94 -22.83 11.13 2.20
#